data_AF-A0A972TKD5-F1
#
_entry.id   AF-A0A972TKD5-F1
#
_cell.length_a   1.000
_cell.length_b   1.000
_cell.length_c   1.000
_cell.angle_alpha   90.00
_cell.angle_beta   90.00
_cell.angle_gamma   90.00
#
_symmetry.space_group_name_H-M   'P 1'
#
loop_
_entity.id
_entity.type
_entity.pdbx_description
1 polymer ?
#
loop_
_entity_poly.entity_id
_entity_poly.type
_entity_poly.pdbx_seq_one_letter_code
_entity_poly.pdbx_strand_id
1 'polypeptide(L)' 'MQTTALFKIAQTLIGRIIMKDSAQVVIIGGGIIGCSTAYHLTKMGCTDVVLLEKN' A
#
# COMPACT_ATOMS: atom_id res chain seq x y z
N MET A 1 -28.75 -4.13 -15.79
CA MET A 1 -28.64 -2.79 -15.16
C MET A 1 -28.44 -2.87 -13.65
N GLN A 2 -29.16 -3.73 -12.90
CA GLN A 2 -28.86 -3.99 -11.47
C GLN A 2 -27.68 -4.97 -11.23
N THR A 3 -27.45 -5.94 -12.11
CA THR A 3 -26.34 -6.93 -11.97
C THR A 3 -24.95 -6.32 -12.11
N THR A 4 -24.76 -5.24 -12.88
CA THR A 4 -23.49 -4.52 -13.01
C THR A 4 -23.15 -3.64 -11.80
N ALA A 5 -24.15 -3.12 -11.07
CA ALA A 5 -23.93 -2.32 -9.86
C ALA A 5 -23.42 -3.18 -8.69
N LEU A 6 -23.97 -4.38 -8.51
CA LEU A 6 -23.54 -5.34 -7.50
C LEU A 6 -22.10 -5.83 -7.75
N PHE A 7 -21.72 -6.06 -9.00
CA PHE A 7 -20.35 -6.44 -9.35
C PHE A 7 -19.33 -5.31 -9.06
N LYS A 8 -19.71 -4.04 -9.28
CA LYS A 8 -18.87 -2.85 -9.00
C LYS A 8 -18.74 -2.55 -7.50
N ILE A 9 -19.79 -2.83 -6.74
CA ILE A 9 -19.79 -2.78 -5.27
C ILE A 9 -18.86 -3.86 -4.70
N ALA A 10 -18.91 -5.10 -5.21
CA ALA A 10 -18.00 -6.16 -4.81
C ALA A 10 -16.53 -5.85 -5.15
N GLN A 11 -16.23 -5.31 -6.33
CA GLN A 11 -14.86 -4.89 -6.66
C GLN A 11 -14.33 -3.72 -5.82
N THR A 12 -15.17 -2.75 -5.48
CA THR A 12 -14.79 -1.62 -4.60
C THR A 12 -14.61 -2.07 -3.15
N LEU A 13 -15.36 -3.09 -2.72
CA LEU A 13 -15.21 -3.68 -1.40
C LEU A 13 -13.94 -4.54 -1.33
N ILE A 14 -13.62 -5.37 -2.34
CA ILE A 14 -12.39 -6.19 -2.36
C ILE A 14 -11.13 -5.34 -2.56
N GLY A 15 -11.15 -4.35 -3.47
CA GLY A 15 -9.99 -3.47 -3.74
C GLY A 15 -9.61 -2.55 -2.57
N ARG A 16 -10.52 -2.36 -1.61
CA ARG A 16 -10.36 -1.52 -0.41
C ARG A 16 -10.00 -2.34 0.84
N ILE A 17 -9.94 -3.67 0.75
CA ILE A 17 -9.68 -4.58 1.88
C ILE A 17 -8.18 -4.86 2.11
N ILE A 18 -7.28 -4.52 1.17
CA ILE A 18 -5.86 -4.95 1.26
C ILE A 18 -4.88 -3.78 1.51
N MET A 19 -5.30 -2.52 1.41
CA MET A 19 -4.45 -1.36 1.76
C MET A 19 -4.76 -0.82 3.15
N LYS A 20 -3.70 -0.56 3.93
CA LYS A 20 -3.84 0.04 5.26
C LYS A 20 -4.03 1.55 5.11
N ASP A 21 -5.00 2.11 5.85
CA ASP A 21 -5.24 3.57 5.90
C ASP A 21 -4.08 4.35 6.54
N SER A 22 -3.21 3.65 7.28
CA SER A 22 -2.03 4.20 7.93
C SER A 22 -0.91 3.16 8.02
N ALA A 23 0.31 3.64 8.17
CA ALA A 23 1.49 2.84 8.43
C ALA A 23 2.40 3.59 9.41
N GLN A 24 3.21 2.86 10.20
CA GLN A 24 4.21 3.48 11.07
C GLN A 24 5.24 4.29 10.28
N VAL A 25 5.62 3.83 9.10
CA VAL A 25 6.51 4.57 8.20
C VAL A 25 5.94 4.56 6.79
N VAL A 26 5.80 5.74 6.21
CA VAL A 26 5.48 5.93 4.78
C VAL A 26 6.68 6.56 4.08
N ILE A 27 7.25 5.84 3.12
CA ILE A 27 8.35 6.30 2.28
C ILE A 27 7.77 6.79 0.96
N ILE A 28 7.99 8.06 0.63
CA ILE A 28 7.57 8.64 -0.65
C ILE A 28 8.80 8.70 -1.56
N GLY A 29 8.78 7.93 -2.65
CA GLY A 29 9.92 7.80 -3.56
C GLY A 29 10.52 6.39 -3.55
N GLY A 30 10.38 5.65 -4.66
CA GLY A 30 10.91 4.29 -4.88
C GLY A 30 12.31 4.24 -5.50
N GLY A 31 13.05 5.35 -5.49
CA GLY A 31 14.45 5.39 -5.93
C GLY A 31 15.39 4.62 -4.98
N ILE A 32 16.68 4.60 -5.30
CA ILE A 32 17.68 3.82 -4.56
C ILE A 32 17.71 4.15 -3.06
N ILE A 33 17.49 5.41 -2.71
CA ILE A 33 17.43 5.86 -1.32
C ILE A 33 16.17 5.35 -0.62
N GLY A 34 15.01 5.40 -1.28
CA GLY A 34 13.74 4.95 -0.70
C GLY A 34 13.69 3.45 -0.46
N CYS A 35 14.14 2.66 -1.43
CA CYS A 35 14.24 1.21 -1.30
C CYS A 35 15.29 0.79 -0.26
N SER A 36 16.45 1.46 -0.24
CA SER A 36 17.47 1.21 0.80
C SER A 36 16.93 1.52 2.19
N THR A 37 16.19 2.62 2.35
CA THR A 37 15.56 3.00 3.62
C THR A 37 14.54 1.95 4.06
N ALA A 38 13.65 1.50 3.17
CA ALA A 38 12.67 0.45 3.47
C ALA A 38 13.35 -0.86 3.92
N TYR A 39 14.42 -1.27 3.21
CA TYR A 39 15.18 -2.47 3.53
C TYR A 39 15.84 -2.41 4.91
N HIS A 40 16.49 -1.30 5.25
CA HIS A 40 17.17 -1.19 6.54
C HIS A 40 16.17 -1.09 7.70
N LEU A 41 15.05 -0.37 7.51
CA LEU A 41 13.98 -0.30 8.50
C LEU A 41 13.40 -1.69 8.80
N THR A 42 13.06 -2.44 7.76
CA THR A 42 12.52 -3.80 7.91
C THR A 42 13.54 -4.75 8.52
N LYS A 43 14.82 -4.66 8.14
CA LYS A 43 15.92 -5.44 8.74
C LYS A 43 16.14 -5.13 10.22
N MET A 44 15.88 -3.89 10.65
CA MET A 44 15.92 -3.48 12.06
C MET A 44 14.66 -3.87 12.85
N GLY A 45 13.69 -4.55 12.22
CA GLY A 45 12.47 -5.03 12.86
C GLY A 45 11.25 -4.13 12.69
N CYS A 46 11.33 -3.08 11.86
CA CYS A 46 10.14 -2.29 11.52
C CYS A 46 9.27 -3.08 10.54
N THR A 47 8.14 -3.61 11.01
CA THR A 47 7.28 -4.51 10.21
C THR A 47 6.16 -3.79 9.46
N ASP A 48 5.95 -2.50 9.72
CA ASP A 48 4.84 -1.71 9.18
C ASP A 48 5.36 -0.51 8.36
N VAL A 49 5.95 -0.82 7.22
CA VAL A 49 6.52 0.15 6.28
C VAL A 49 5.76 0.08 4.96
N VAL A 50 5.29 1.24 4.50
CA VAL A 50 4.68 1.40 3.18
C VAL A 50 5.58 2.29 2.33
N LEU A 51 5.89 1.87 1.11
CA LEU A 51 6.59 2.68 0.13
C LEU A 51 5.62 3.05 -0.98
N LEU A 52 5.48 4.35 -1.24
CA LEU A 52 4.66 4.92 -2.31
C LEU A 52 5.57 5.54 -3.36
N GLU A 53 5.34 5.21 -4.62
CA GLU A 53 5.98 5.84 -5.77
C GLU A 53 4.91 6.35 -6.72
N LYS A 54 5.14 7.52 -7.30
CA LYS A 54 4.24 8.12 -8.28
C LYS A 54 4.70 7.71 -9.69
N ASN A 55 4.51 6.45 -10.07
CA ASN A 55 4.73 5.97 -11.43
C ASN A 55 3.84 4.78 -11.77
#